data_AF-A0A9E6CSW7-F1
#
_entry.id   AF-A0A9E6CSW7-F1
#
_cell.length_a   1.000
_cell.length_b   1.000
_cell.length_c   1.000
_cell.angle_alpha   90.00
_cell.angle_beta   90.00
_cell.angle_gamma   90.00
#
_symmetry.space_group_name_H-M   'P 1'
#
loop_
_entity.id
_entity.type
_entity.pdbx_description
1 polymer ?
#
loop_
_entity_poly.entity_id
_entity_poly.type
_entity_poly.pdbx_seq_one_letter_code
_entity_poly.pdbx_strand_id
1 'polypeptide(L)'
;MMKIKKIVLIALSIVVFALQSFADTWHVYNGASIQDVIDIASNGDIIHVYSYYTGYEGFDFDGKSLEICCEGYPRPIINGDLSSPSLGIVIDMTYIDNPSVAPPKLHGFKIIGSSTAIGVKLTNFDGLSPAKIYNNVIDGLGTAIYVGDNQKRIEITLNELLNNDYAYYSIETSANQGFPDYFHYNIVYDNDYG
;
A
#
# COMPACT_ATOMS: atom_id res chain seq x y z
N MET A 1 6.00 16.95 -73.92
CA MET A 1 4.92 16.16 -73.27
C MET A 1 5.46 15.68 -71.92
N MET A 2 5.13 16.42 -70.85
CA MET A 2 5.80 16.36 -69.54
C MET A 2 4.93 15.58 -68.54
N LYS A 3 5.39 14.41 -68.08
CA LYS A 3 4.68 13.63 -67.03
C LYS A 3 5.18 14.08 -65.66
N ILE A 4 4.47 15.02 -65.03
CA ILE A 4 4.67 15.37 -63.61
C ILE A 4 4.18 14.18 -62.78
N LYS A 5 5.12 13.42 -62.21
CA LYS A 5 4.81 12.38 -61.22
C LYS A 5 4.44 13.07 -59.91
N LYS A 6 3.17 12.99 -59.52
CA LYS A 6 2.70 13.39 -58.19
C LYS A 6 3.31 12.43 -57.17
N ILE A 7 4.25 12.92 -56.37
CA ILE A 7 4.68 12.25 -55.14
C ILE A 7 3.60 12.54 -54.11
N VAL A 8 2.80 11.52 -53.79
CA VAL A 8 1.87 11.56 -52.67
C VAL A 8 2.72 11.41 -51.41
N LEU A 9 2.91 12.51 -50.69
CA LEU A 9 3.48 12.52 -49.36
C LEU A 9 2.42 11.91 -48.43
N ILE A 10 2.51 10.60 -48.19
CA ILE A 10 1.77 9.96 -47.10
C ILE A 10 2.45 10.45 -45.83
N ALA A 11 1.81 11.41 -45.16
CA ALA A 11 2.12 11.73 -43.78
C ALA A 11 1.97 10.42 -42.99
N LEU A 12 3.10 9.83 -42.62
CA LEU A 12 3.15 8.77 -41.66
C LEU A 12 2.71 9.41 -40.34
N SER A 13 1.42 9.37 -40.08
CA SER A 13 0.87 9.59 -38.75
C SER A 13 1.55 8.54 -37.88
N ILE A 14 2.63 8.93 -37.21
CA ILE A 14 3.09 8.24 -36.02
C ILE A 14 1.91 8.38 -35.07
N VAL A 15 1.05 7.37 -35.09
CA VAL A 15 0.18 7.08 -33.98
C VAL A 15 1.16 6.79 -32.86
N VAL A 16 1.51 7.84 -32.12
CA VAL A 16 1.98 7.71 -30.75
C VAL A 16 0.80 7.03 -30.07
N PHE A 17 0.81 5.69 -30.09
CA PHE A 17 0.16 4.94 -29.05
C PHE A 17 0.84 5.46 -27.80
N ALA A 18 0.21 6.44 -27.15
CA ALA A 18 0.38 6.61 -25.74
C ALA A 18 0.10 5.22 -25.19
N LEU A 19 1.17 4.49 -24.84
CA LEU A 19 1.12 3.24 -24.15
C LEU A 19 0.51 3.58 -22.79
N GLN A 20 -0.80 3.69 -22.74
CA GLN A 20 -1.54 3.54 -21.50
C GLN A 20 -1.29 2.08 -21.13
N SER A 21 -0.28 1.84 -20.31
CA SER A 21 -0.17 0.57 -19.60
C SER A 21 -1.47 0.47 -18.81
N PHE A 22 -2.32 -0.47 -19.20
CA PHE A 22 -3.46 -0.81 -18.37
C PHE A 22 -2.90 -1.39 -17.08
N ALA A 23 -3.54 -1.06 -15.95
CA ALA A 23 -3.24 -1.72 -14.69
C ALA A 23 -3.45 -3.22 -14.87
N ASP A 24 -2.42 -4.00 -14.58
CA ASP A 24 -2.51 -5.45 -14.57
C ASP A 24 -3.08 -5.94 -13.22
N THR A 25 -3.61 -7.15 -13.23
CA THR A 25 -4.12 -7.82 -12.03
C THR A 25 -3.30 -9.07 -11.76
N TRP A 26 -2.73 -9.12 -10.56
CA TRP A 26 -1.91 -10.22 -10.08
C TRP A 26 -2.64 -11.00 -9.00
N HIS A 27 -2.36 -12.30 -8.90
CA HIS A 27 -2.95 -13.19 -7.90
C HIS A 27 -1.84 -13.91 -7.13
N VAL A 28 -1.82 -13.77 -5.81
CA VAL A 28 -0.89 -14.45 -4.90
C VAL A 28 -1.66 -15.55 -4.16
N TYR A 29 -1.18 -16.78 -4.24
CA TYR A 29 -1.77 -17.93 -3.54
C TYR A 29 -0.82 -18.46 -2.45
N ASN A 30 -1.35 -19.28 -1.53
CA ASN A 30 -0.57 -19.88 -0.45
C ASN A 30 0.79 -20.44 -0.92
N GLY A 31 1.85 -20.05 -0.23
CA GLY A 31 3.21 -20.49 -0.51
C GLY A 31 3.97 -19.65 -1.55
N ALA A 32 3.29 -18.73 -2.24
CA ALA A 32 3.95 -17.70 -3.04
C ALA A 32 4.35 -16.51 -2.15
N SER A 33 5.41 -15.79 -2.54
CA SER A 33 5.81 -14.54 -1.90
C SER A 33 4.97 -13.37 -2.44
N ILE A 34 4.44 -12.54 -1.54
CA ILE A 34 3.81 -11.27 -1.94
C ILE A 34 4.89 -10.33 -2.50
N GLN A 35 6.08 -10.31 -1.88
CA GLN A 35 7.18 -9.45 -2.28
C GLN A 35 7.64 -9.75 -3.72
N ASP A 36 7.77 -11.03 -4.10
CA ASP A 36 8.21 -11.39 -5.45
C ASP A 36 7.25 -10.85 -6.53
N VAL A 37 5.94 -10.77 -6.21
CA VAL A 37 4.94 -10.18 -7.10
C VAL A 37 5.04 -8.66 -7.10
N ILE A 38 5.25 -8.02 -5.95
CA ILE A 38 5.49 -6.58 -5.87
C ILE A 38 6.70 -6.20 -6.72
N ASP A 39 7.80 -6.94 -6.65
CA ASP A 39 9.05 -6.65 -7.36
C ASP A 39 8.86 -6.56 -8.88
N ILE A 40 7.96 -7.37 -9.44
CA ILE A 40 7.65 -7.38 -10.89
C ILE A 40 6.45 -6.52 -11.28
N ALA A 41 5.59 -6.14 -10.32
CA ALA A 41 4.41 -5.32 -10.56
C ALA A 41 4.80 -3.89 -10.97
N SER A 42 3.90 -3.26 -11.72
CA SER A 42 4.00 -1.87 -12.17
C SER A 42 3.06 -0.95 -11.40
N ASN A 43 3.37 0.34 -11.39
CA ASN A 43 2.50 1.36 -10.83
C ASN A 43 1.09 1.32 -11.44
N GLY A 44 0.07 1.27 -10.58
CA GLY A 44 -1.33 1.15 -10.95
C GLY A 44 -1.88 -0.28 -10.86
N ASP A 45 -1.03 -1.29 -10.76
CA ASP A 45 -1.45 -2.69 -10.70
C ASP A 45 -2.21 -3.02 -9.41
N ILE A 46 -3.03 -4.08 -9.51
CA ILE A 46 -3.79 -4.64 -8.40
C ILE A 46 -3.24 -6.03 -8.08
N ILE A 47 -2.96 -6.31 -6.81
CA ILE A 47 -2.49 -7.60 -6.32
C ILE A 47 -3.56 -8.18 -5.37
N HIS A 48 -4.24 -9.23 -5.82
CA HIS A 48 -5.16 -10.00 -4.99
C HIS A 48 -4.42 -11.11 -4.26
N VAL A 49 -4.45 -11.07 -2.93
CA VAL A 49 -3.84 -12.11 -2.08
C VAL A 49 -4.90 -13.07 -1.57
N TYR A 50 -4.69 -14.36 -1.81
CA TYR A 50 -5.54 -15.45 -1.32
C TYR A 50 -4.76 -16.27 -0.31
N SER A 51 -5.29 -16.43 0.89
CA SER A 51 -4.77 -17.41 1.85
C SER A 51 -5.88 -18.09 2.62
N TYR A 52 -5.58 -19.33 3.00
CA TYR A 52 -6.50 -20.17 3.74
C TYR A 52 -5.94 -20.59 5.10
N TYR A 53 -4.60 -20.66 5.29
CA TYR A 53 -4.03 -21.26 6.51
C TYR A 53 -2.60 -20.83 6.91
N THR A 54 -1.76 -20.35 5.98
CA THR A 54 -0.38 -19.92 6.30
C THR A 54 -0.29 -18.40 6.39
N GLY A 55 0.43 -17.91 7.41
CA GLY A 55 0.80 -16.50 7.49
C GLY A 55 1.87 -16.18 6.45
N TYR A 56 1.70 -15.07 5.75
CA TYR A 56 2.74 -14.46 4.94
C TYR A 56 3.70 -13.70 5.83
N GLU A 57 4.96 -13.60 5.41
CA GLU A 57 5.88 -12.61 5.94
C GLU A 57 5.43 -11.20 5.58
N GLY A 58 6.03 -10.21 6.24
CA GLY A 58 5.80 -8.83 5.88
C GLY A 58 6.40 -8.44 4.54
N PHE A 59 5.91 -7.36 3.96
CA PHE A 59 6.30 -6.91 2.62
C PHE A 59 6.36 -5.38 2.53
N ASP A 60 7.06 -4.90 1.51
CA ASP A 60 7.24 -3.49 1.19
C ASP A 60 6.65 -3.20 -0.19
N PHE A 61 5.87 -2.12 -0.31
CA PHE A 61 5.37 -1.62 -1.58
C PHE A 61 6.51 -1.13 -2.51
N ASP A 62 7.73 -0.94 -2.00
CA ASP A 62 8.94 -0.58 -2.76
C ASP A 62 8.75 0.72 -3.57
N GLY A 63 8.12 1.73 -2.96
CA GLY A 63 7.82 3.00 -3.63
C GLY A 63 6.77 2.90 -4.74
N LYS A 64 6.09 1.75 -4.91
CA LYS A 64 5.11 1.55 -5.97
C LYS A 64 3.70 1.92 -5.51
N SER A 65 2.99 2.56 -6.42
CA SER A 65 1.55 2.74 -6.30
C SER A 65 0.85 1.45 -6.69
N LEU A 66 0.52 0.64 -5.71
CA LEU A 66 -0.20 -0.63 -5.91
C LEU A 66 -1.50 -0.61 -5.11
N GLU A 67 -2.49 -1.36 -5.57
CA GLU A 67 -3.58 -1.80 -4.71
C GLU A 67 -3.33 -3.26 -4.31
N ILE A 68 -3.04 -3.50 -3.03
CA ILE A 68 -2.83 -4.84 -2.50
C ILE A 68 -4.02 -5.18 -1.61
N CYS A 69 -4.77 -6.22 -1.97
CA CYS A 69 -6.07 -6.46 -1.37
C CYS A 69 -6.45 -7.93 -1.19
N CYS A 70 -7.43 -8.15 -0.32
CA CYS A 70 -8.17 -9.40 -0.23
C CYS A 70 -9.66 -9.13 0.00
N GLU A 71 -10.52 -9.82 -0.75
CA GLU A 71 -11.99 -9.71 -0.61
C GLU A 71 -12.62 -10.98 0.01
N GLY A 72 -11.81 -11.91 0.51
CA GLY A 72 -12.25 -13.22 1.00
C GLY A 72 -12.21 -13.38 2.53
N TYR A 73 -13.06 -14.27 3.05
CA TYR A 73 -12.94 -14.83 4.39
C TYR A 73 -12.51 -16.31 4.28
N PRO A 74 -11.54 -16.79 5.08
CA PRO A 74 -10.76 -16.04 6.08
C PRO A 74 -9.83 -15.00 5.45
N ARG A 75 -9.54 -13.92 6.20
CA ARG A 75 -8.56 -12.90 5.79
C ARG A 75 -7.15 -13.51 5.78
N PRO A 76 -6.30 -13.22 4.76
CA PRO A 76 -4.89 -13.56 4.80
C PRO A 76 -4.20 -12.97 6.03
N ILE A 77 -3.36 -13.78 6.67
CA ILE A 77 -2.59 -13.36 7.84
C ILE A 77 -1.23 -12.86 7.36
N ILE A 78 -0.87 -11.64 7.71
CA ILE A 78 0.49 -11.11 7.64
C ILE A 78 1.07 -11.18 9.04
N ASN A 79 2.17 -11.92 9.22
CA ASN A 79 2.85 -12.01 10.49
C ASN A 79 4.16 -11.21 10.45
N GLY A 80 4.13 -10.03 11.07
CA GLY A 80 5.27 -9.12 11.12
C GLY A 80 6.49 -9.71 11.83
N ASP A 81 6.33 -10.73 12.68
CA ASP A 81 7.45 -11.40 13.34
C ASP A 81 8.26 -12.29 12.39
N LEU A 82 7.73 -12.62 11.21
CA LEU A 82 8.45 -13.41 10.21
C LEU A 82 9.46 -12.57 9.40
N SER A 83 9.34 -11.24 9.47
CA SER A 83 10.26 -10.30 8.81
C SER A 83 11.47 -9.97 9.68
N SER A 84 12.57 -9.56 9.05
CA SER A 84 13.74 -8.99 9.74
C SER A 84 14.09 -7.62 9.14
N PRO A 85 13.83 -6.50 9.85
CA PRO A 85 13.27 -6.39 11.20
C PRO A 85 11.79 -6.80 11.29
N SER A 86 11.29 -7.05 12.52
CA SER A 86 9.89 -7.42 12.75
C SER A 86 8.93 -6.32 12.32
N LEU A 87 8.35 -6.48 11.14
CA LEU A 87 7.60 -5.45 10.42
C LEU A 87 6.59 -6.12 9.49
N GLY A 88 5.32 -5.76 9.63
CA GLY A 88 4.23 -6.31 8.84
C GLY A 88 4.21 -5.74 7.43
N ILE A 89 3.88 -4.47 7.25
CA ILE A 89 3.72 -3.89 5.92
C ILE A 89 4.38 -2.52 5.88
N VAL A 90 5.17 -2.28 4.85
CA VAL A 90 5.82 -1.00 4.60
C VAL A 90 5.22 -0.35 3.37
N ILE A 91 4.83 0.91 3.52
CA ILE A 91 4.45 1.79 2.43
C ILE A 91 5.33 3.02 2.54
N ASP A 92 6.49 2.93 1.90
CA ASP A 92 7.44 4.03 1.76
C ASP A 92 7.36 4.58 0.35
N MET A 93 6.93 5.83 0.20
CA MET A 93 6.78 6.46 -1.12
C MET A 93 7.91 7.44 -1.45
N THR A 94 9.07 7.33 -0.79
CA THR A 94 10.23 8.20 -1.00
C THR A 94 10.72 8.24 -2.44
N TYR A 95 10.54 7.15 -3.20
CA TYR A 95 11.10 6.98 -4.54
C TYR A 95 10.07 6.99 -5.66
N ILE A 96 8.84 7.49 -5.43
CA ILE A 96 7.87 7.54 -6.53
C ILE A 96 8.23 8.65 -7.52
N ASP A 97 8.67 8.24 -8.71
CA ASP A 97 9.14 9.15 -9.76
C ASP A 97 8.03 10.01 -10.39
N ASN A 98 6.75 9.72 -10.10
CA ASN A 98 5.63 10.45 -10.68
C ASN A 98 4.44 10.65 -9.70
N PRO A 99 4.17 11.88 -9.26
CA PRO A 99 3.06 12.19 -8.34
C PRO A 99 1.67 12.11 -8.99
N SER A 100 1.57 11.93 -10.31
CA SER A 100 0.28 11.75 -11.00
C SER A 100 -0.27 10.33 -10.92
N VAL A 101 0.46 9.42 -10.29
CA VAL A 101 0.06 8.03 -10.12
C VAL A 101 -0.94 7.94 -8.95
N ALA A 102 -1.88 6.99 -9.02
CA ALA A 102 -2.84 6.76 -7.94
C ALA A 102 -2.12 6.57 -6.59
N PRO A 103 -2.77 6.81 -5.44
CA PRO A 103 -2.16 6.47 -4.16
C PRO A 103 -2.16 4.96 -3.92
N PRO A 104 -1.19 4.42 -3.15
CA PRO A 104 -1.21 3.02 -2.75
C PRO A 104 -2.42 2.72 -1.86
N LYS A 105 -2.94 1.49 -1.98
CA LYS A 105 -4.06 1.00 -1.17
C LYS A 105 -3.75 -0.36 -0.55
N LEU A 106 -4.15 -0.53 0.70
CA LEU A 106 -4.03 -1.78 1.45
C LEU A 106 -5.34 -2.10 2.17
N HIS A 107 -5.94 -3.25 1.85
CA HIS A 107 -7.18 -3.67 2.53
C HIS A 107 -7.44 -5.17 2.58
N GLY A 108 -8.21 -5.61 3.58
CA GLY A 108 -8.70 -6.99 3.69
C GLY A 108 -7.79 -7.98 4.42
N PHE A 109 -6.77 -7.50 5.13
CA PHE A 109 -5.79 -8.35 5.82
C PHE A 109 -6.08 -8.51 7.31
N LYS A 110 -5.58 -9.60 7.90
CA LYS A 110 -5.28 -9.69 9.34
C LYS A 110 -3.77 -9.54 9.50
N ILE A 111 -3.32 -8.56 10.29
CA ILE A 111 -1.92 -8.28 10.56
C ILE A 111 -1.67 -8.60 12.04
N ILE A 112 -0.68 -9.44 12.31
CA ILE A 112 -0.29 -9.85 13.66
C ILE A 112 1.22 -9.73 13.85
N GLY A 113 1.65 -9.77 15.10
CA GLY A 113 3.06 -9.83 15.47
C GLY A 113 3.22 -9.78 16.98
N SER A 114 4.45 -9.49 17.43
CA SER A 114 4.80 -9.28 18.82
C SER A 114 4.76 -7.80 19.23
N SER A 115 4.92 -7.52 20.52
CA SER A 115 5.02 -6.16 21.08
C SER A 115 6.23 -5.35 20.57
N THR A 116 7.12 -5.97 19.79
CA THR A 116 8.24 -5.26 19.14
C THR A 116 7.99 -4.99 17.65
N ALA A 117 6.95 -5.58 17.08
CA ALA A 117 6.63 -5.46 15.66
C ALA A 117 5.75 -4.22 15.38
N ILE A 118 5.90 -3.69 14.17
CA ILE A 118 5.02 -2.65 13.62
C ILE A 118 4.11 -3.29 12.57
N GLY A 119 2.81 -3.02 12.63
CA GLY A 119 1.81 -3.60 11.72
C GLY A 119 1.89 -3.00 10.33
N VAL A 120 1.61 -1.69 10.23
CA VAL A 120 1.75 -0.91 9.00
C VAL A 120 2.64 0.29 9.27
N LYS A 121 3.72 0.43 8.52
CA LYS A 121 4.62 1.58 8.56
C LYS A 121 4.44 2.42 7.30
N LEU A 122 4.09 3.68 7.51
CA LEU A 122 3.78 4.65 6.47
C LEU A 122 4.84 5.75 6.51
N THR A 123 5.63 5.87 5.44
CA THR A 123 6.69 6.90 5.33
C THR A 123 6.66 7.63 4.00
N ASN A 124 6.85 8.95 4.07
CA ASN A 124 7.08 9.88 2.96
C ASN A 124 6.01 9.94 1.86
N PHE A 125 4.91 10.67 2.10
CA PHE A 125 3.84 10.96 1.14
C PHE A 125 3.87 12.41 0.61
N ASP A 126 5.01 13.09 0.72
CA ASP A 126 5.12 14.50 0.33
C ASP A 126 4.80 14.70 -1.16
N GLY A 127 3.84 15.58 -1.45
CA GLY A 127 3.42 15.88 -2.82
C GLY A 127 2.50 14.83 -3.49
N LEU A 128 2.14 13.75 -2.79
CA LEU A 128 1.34 12.65 -3.34
C LEU A 128 -0.15 12.74 -2.99
N SER A 129 -0.96 11.89 -3.61
CA SER A 129 -2.34 11.64 -3.15
C SER A 129 -2.32 10.76 -1.88
N PRO A 130 -3.39 10.78 -1.04
CA PRO A 130 -3.38 10.05 0.22
C PRO A 130 -3.36 8.53 0.06
N ALA A 131 -2.42 7.84 0.71
CA ALA A 131 -2.45 6.39 0.84
C ALA A 131 -3.71 5.94 1.59
N LYS A 132 -4.30 4.81 1.19
CA LYS A 132 -5.55 4.31 1.79
C LYS A 132 -5.34 2.98 2.47
N ILE A 133 -5.56 2.95 3.79
CA ILE A 133 -5.45 1.75 4.61
C ILE A 133 -6.81 1.47 5.23
N TYR A 134 -7.48 0.40 4.82
CA TYR A 134 -8.84 0.16 5.29
C TYR A 134 -9.25 -1.30 5.38
N ASN A 135 -10.28 -1.58 6.19
CA ASN A 135 -10.85 -2.92 6.32
C ASN A 135 -9.81 -4.00 6.69
N ASN A 136 -8.86 -3.65 7.56
CA ASN A 136 -7.88 -4.59 8.12
C ASN A 136 -8.19 -4.91 9.59
N VAL A 137 -7.72 -6.05 10.07
CA VAL A 137 -7.63 -6.35 11.51
C VAL A 137 -6.15 -6.31 11.86
N ILE A 138 -5.75 -5.52 12.84
CA ILE A 138 -4.35 -5.35 13.26
C ILE A 138 -4.28 -5.66 14.76
N ASP A 139 -3.64 -6.76 15.12
CA ASP A 139 -3.84 -7.43 16.42
C ASP A 139 -2.52 -7.86 17.07
N GLY A 140 -2.29 -7.46 18.31
CA GLY A 140 -1.19 -7.97 19.15
C GLY A 140 0.20 -7.34 18.95
N LEU A 141 0.30 -6.19 18.27
CA LEU A 141 1.60 -5.59 17.91
C LEU A 141 2.04 -4.48 18.87
N GLY A 142 3.33 -4.16 18.85
CA GLY A 142 3.85 -2.98 19.54
C GLY A 142 3.27 -1.68 18.98
N THR A 143 3.14 -1.58 17.67
CA THR A 143 2.46 -0.45 17.03
C THR A 143 1.64 -0.94 15.85
N ALA A 144 0.34 -0.74 15.88
CA ALA A 144 -0.55 -1.16 14.80
C ALA A 144 -0.29 -0.35 13.52
N ILE A 145 -0.38 0.99 13.61
CA ILE A 145 -0.06 1.89 12.50
C ILE A 145 0.96 2.91 12.96
N TYR A 146 2.10 2.92 12.28
CA TYR A 146 3.16 3.91 12.45
C TYR A 146 3.16 4.86 11.25
N VAL A 147 3.23 6.15 11.52
CA VAL A 147 3.33 7.21 10.52
C VAL A 147 4.61 8.01 10.77
N GLY A 148 5.45 8.14 9.75
CA GLY A 148 6.66 8.96 9.81
C GLY A 148 6.38 10.47 9.92
N ASP A 149 7.42 11.28 9.85
CA ASP A 149 7.30 12.75 9.90
C ASP A 149 6.70 13.35 8.63
N ASN A 150 6.01 14.50 8.76
CA ASN A 150 5.45 15.31 7.66
C ASN A 150 4.35 14.64 6.82
N GLN A 151 3.59 13.70 7.40
CA GLN A 151 2.60 12.93 6.64
C GLN A 151 1.21 13.56 6.71
N LYS A 152 0.88 14.40 5.73
CA LYS A 152 -0.42 15.11 5.69
C LYS A 152 -1.53 14.40 4.92
N ARG A 153 -1.21 13.24 4.32
CA ARG A 153 -2.04 12.63 3.28
C ARG A 153 -2.11 11.11 3.47
N ILE A 154 -2.87 10.67 4.46
CA ILE A 154 -3.17 9.26 4.69
C ILE A 154 -4.64 9.14 5.12
N GLU A 155 -5.35 8.19 4.52
CA GLU A 155 -6.72 7.81 4.88
C GLU A 155 -6.70 6.43 5.56
N ILE A 156 -7.06 6.39 6.85
CA ILE A 156 -7.13 5.16 7.64
C ILE A 156 -8.58 4.98 8.10
N THR A 157 -9.33 4.06 7.48
CA THR A 157 -10.77 3.89 7.73
C THR A 157 -11.13 2.42 7.95
N LEU A 158 -12.17 2.12 8.74
CA LEU A 158 -12.70 0.75 8.90
C LEU A 158 -11.67 -0.32 9.32
N ASN A 159 -10.59 0.04 10.01
CA ASN A 159 -9.63 -0.93 10.56
C ASN A 159 -9.99 -1.25 12.02
N GLU A 160 -9.86 -2.52 12.39
CA GLU A 160 -9.97 -3.00 13.77
C GLU A 160 -8.56 -3.10 14.34
N LEU A 161 -8.26 -2.33 15.40
CA LEU A 161 -6.93 -2.26 16.02
C LEU A 161 -7.03 -2.83 17.44
N LEU A 162 -6.64 -4.08 17.62
CA LEU A 162 -6.92 -4.86 18.83
C LEU A 162 -5.63 -5.20 19.56
N ASN A 163 -5.60 -5.12 20.90
CA ASN A 163 -4.47 -5.61 21.72
C ASN A 163 -3.08 -5.09 21.30
N ASN A 164 -2.99 -3.84 20.80
CA ASN A 164 -1.70 -3.26 20.41
C ASN A 164 -1.21 -2.32 21.51
N ASP A 165 0.11 -2.25 21.76
CA ASP A 165 0.65 -1.28 22.73
C ASP A 165 0.33 0.16 22.28
N TYR A 166 0.41 0.40 20.97
CA TYR A 166 -0.06 1.63 20.33
C TYR A 166 -0.95 1.29 19.12
N ALA A 167 -2.20 1.75 19.13
CA ALA A 167 -3.07 1.66 17.95
C ALA A 167 -2.54 2.50 16.78
N TYR A 168 -2.08 3.71 17.08
CA TYR A 168 -1.54 4.67 16.12
C TYR A 168 -0.39 5.45 16.76
N TYR A 169 0.71 5.62 16.01
CA TYR A 169 1.86 6.43 16.40
C TYR A 169 2.33 7.30 15.23
N SER A 170 2.66 8.57 15.51
CA SER A 170 3.23 9.50 14.53
C SER A 170 4.44 10.24 15.12
N ILE A 171 5.52 10.43 14.35
CA ILE A 171 6.73 11.12 14.85
C ILE A 171 6.60 12.64 14.93
N GLU A 172 5.62 13.27 14.27
CA GLU A 172 5.59 14.73 14.03
C GLU A 172 6.26 15.59 15.12
N THR A 173 7.51 15.99 14.86
CA THR A 173 8.24 16.91 15.73
C THR A 173 7.71 18.34 15.57
N SER A 174 7.03 18.80 16.62
CA SER A 174 6.75 20.19 16.99
C SER A 174 5.66 20.97 16.22
N ALA A 175 4.64 21.37 17.00
CA ALA A 175 3.79 22.56 16.86
C ALA A 175 2.43 22.48 16.12
N ASN A 176 1.93 21.31 15.70
CA ASN A 176 0.49 21.16 15.46
C ASN A 176 0.03 19.73 15.76
N GLN A 177 -0.61 19.56 16.91
CA GLN A 177 -1.36 18.35 17.25
C GLN A 177 -2.58 18.26 16.32
N GLY A 178 -2.40 17.66 15.17
CA GLY A 178 -3.48 17.25 14.30
C GLY A 178 -3.21 15.83 13.89
N PHE A 179 -4.21 14.97 14.04
CA PHE A 179 -4.32 13.84 13.13
C PHE A 179 -4.06 14.31 11.69
N PRO A 180 -3.55 13.46 10.78
CA PRO A 180 -3.43 13.85 9.38
C PRO A 180 -4.72 14.53 8.90
N ASP A 181 -4.60 15.54 8.03
CA ASP A 181 -5.71 16.42 7.62
C ASP A 181 -6.98 15.67 7.14
N TYR A 182 -6.85 14.37 6.84
CA TYR A 182 -7.91 13.44 6.45
C TYR A 182 -7.90 12.12 7.26
N PHE A 183 -7.96 12.20 8.59
CA PHE A 183 -8.09 11.02 9.46
C PHE A 183 -9.56 10.70 9.79
N HIS A 184 -10.17 9.75 9.07
CA HIS A 184 -11.53 9.25 9.35
C HIS A 184 -11.48 7.89 10.05
N TYR A 185 -11.48 7.88 11.37
CA TYR A 185 -11.40 6.64 12.13
C TYR A 185 -12.78 6.10 12.52
N ASN A 186 -12.98 4.79 12.28
CA ASN A 186 -13.88 3.95 13.06
C ASN A 186 -12.98 2.95 13.79
N ILE A 187 -12.27 3.41 14.83
CA ILE A 187 -11.44 2.51 15.63
C ILE A 187 -12.36 1.86 16.68
N VAL A 188 -12.51 0.54 16.61
CA VAL A 188 -12.99 -0.25 17.74
C VAL A 188 -11.78 -0.52 18.62
N TYR A 189 -11.65 0.27 19.69
CA TYR A 189 -10.67 0.02 20.74
C TYR A 189 -11.20 -1.10 21.64
N ASP A 190 -10.47 -2.20 21.74
CA ASP A 190 -10.56 -3.12 22.87
C ASP A 190 -9.17 -3.20 23.48
N ASN A 191 -8.92 -2.34 24.47
CA ASN A 191 -7.73 -2.40 25.30
C ASN A 191 -8.13 -3.04 26.62
N ASP A 192 -7.83 -4.32 26.79
CA ASP A 192 -7.87 -5.00 28.09
C ASP A 192 -6.75 -4.54 29.04
N TYR A 193 -5.95 -3.54 28.67
CA TYR A 193 -4.88 -2.96 29.49
C TYR A 193 -4.91 -1.42 29.53
N GLY A 194 -5.84 -0.86 30.31
CA GLY A 194 -5.71 0.49 30.91
C GLY A 194 -6.49 1.63 30.26
#